data_AF-A0A109BB16-F1
#
_entry.id   AF-A0A109BB16-F1
#
_cell.length_a   1.000
_cell.length_b   1.000
_cell.length_c   1.000
_cell.angle_alpha   90.00
_cell.angle_beta   90.00
_cell.angle_gamma   90.00
#
_symmetry.space_group_name_H-M   'P 1'
#
loop_
_entity.id
_entity.type
_entity.pdbx_description
1 polymer ?
#
loop_
_entity_poly.entity_id
_entity_poly.type
_entity_poly.pdbx_seq_one_letter_code
_entity_poly.pdbx_strand_id
1 'polypeptide(L)'
;MDHQEPSRKQLILDAALDIIEHEGMKALTQPRIAKACGLRQSHLTYYFPRKADLYIALLEASHMRAEAKAVRKVPLEGLLVALFFDPERMRFFLSIILEVGDDPDLQPILQEHGKGLCVAIARHLGRPDNDPDVESFVNEMRGVGVTNLMSVKPVKNGAAVMRKVAARHGLKFGGK
;
A
#
# COMPACT_ATOMS: atom_id res chain seq x y z
N MET A 1 -15.09 21.18 20.74
CA MET A 1 -15.21 20.88 19.30
C MET A 1 -13.96 21.43 18.65
N ASP A 2 -12.92 20.61 18.49
CA ASP A 2 -11.66 21.05 17.90
C ASP A 2 -11.57 20.40 16.52
N HIS A 3 -11.86 21.19 15.47
CA HIS A 3 -11.66 20.74 14.10
C HIS A 3 -10.18 20.91 13.81
N GLN A 4 -9.40 19.90 14.16
CA GLN A 4 -7.95 19.92 13.99
C GLN A 4 -7.64 20.00 12.50
N GLU A 5 -7.14 21.15 12.04
CA GLU A 5 -6.61 21.31 10.69
C GLU A 5 -5.60 20.19 10.41
N PRO A 6 -5.63 19.56 9.22
CA PRO A 6 -4.66 18.53 8.88
C PRO A 6 -3.25 19.12 9.01
N SER A 7 -2.38 18.41 9.75
CA SER A 7 -0.99 18.84 9.90
C SER A 7 -0.36 19.07 8.52
N ARG A 8 0.59 20.01 8.41
CA ARG A 8 1.31 20.24 7.13
C ARG A 8 1.93 18.96 6.57
N LYS A 9 2.35 18.04 7.44
CA LYS A 9 2.80 16.69 7.07
C LYS A 9 1.67 15.89 6.40
N GLN A 10 0.47 15.89 6.97
CA GLN A 10 -0.70 15.22 6.38
C GLN A 10 -1.09 15.82 5.02
N LEU A 11 -1.09 17.15 4.87
CA LEU A 11 -1.35 17.82 3.59
C LEU A 11 -0.37 17.35 2.51
N ILE A 12 0.92 17.25 2.84
CA ILE A 12 1.96 16.75 1.93
C ILE A 12 1.67 15.30 1.52
N LEU A 13 1.30 14.44 2.47
CA LEU A 13 0.99 13.03 2.21
C LEU A 13 -0.26 12.87 1.35
N ASP A 14 -1.32 13.62 1.63
CA ASP A 14 -2.57 13.57 0.86
C ASP A 14 -2.34 14.01 -0.59
N ALA A 15 -1.65 15.14 -0.79
CA ALA A 15 -1.31 15.64 -2.13
C ALA A 15 -0.41 14.66 -2.89
N ALA A 16 0.55 14.05 -2.21
CA ALA A 16 1.43 13.05 -2.80
C ALA A 16 0.67 11.77 -3.18
N LEU A 17 -0.26 11.28 -2.35
CA LEU A 17 -1.14 10.16 -2.67
C LEU A 17 -2.07 10.48 -3.85
N ASP A 18 -2.58 11.70 -3.94
CA ASP A 18 -3.43 12.13 -5.06
C ASP A 18 -2.65 12.17 -6.38
N ILE A 19 -1.41 12.67 -6.36
CA ILE A 19 -0.52 12.62 -7.54
C ILE A 19 -0.30 11.17 -7.99
N ILE A 20 -0.07 10.25 -7.04
CA ILE A 20 0.13 8.82 -7.36
C ILE A 20 -1.15 8.22 -7.94
N GLU A 21 -2.32 8.52 -7.36
CA GLU A 21 -3.63 7.98 -7.78
C GLU A 21 -4.04 8.48 -9.18
N HIS A 22 -3.71 9.73 -9.53
CA HIS A 22 -4.14 10.35 -10.79
C HIS A 22 -3.09 10.35 -11.91
N GLU A 23 -1.81 10.49 -11.57
CA GLU A 23 -0.73 10.69 -12.53
C GLU A 23 0.32 9.57 -12.49
N GLY A 24 0.18 8.63 -11.55
CA GLY A 24 1.07 7.50 -11.37
C GLY A 24 2.39 7.86 -10.69
N MET A 25 3.15 6.83 -10.33
CA MET A 25 4.31 6.98 -9.46
C MET A 25 5.43 7.87 -10.04
N LYS A 26 5.56 7.91 -11.37
CA LYS A 26 6.58 8.74 -12.05
C LYS A 26 6.35 10.24 -11.87
N ALA A 27 5.11 10.65 -11.58
CA ALA A 27 4.79 12.05 -11.35
C ALA A 27 5.16 12.51 -9.93
N LEU A 28 5.43 11.58 -9.00
CA LEU A 28 5.74 11.90 -7.61
C LEU A 28 7.16 12.53 -7.49
N THR A 29 7.23 13.86 -7.58
CA THR A 29 8.48 14.61 -7.40
C THR A 29 8.32 15.70 -6.34
N GLN A 30 9.42 16.02 -5.64
CA GLN A 30 9.41 17.06 -4.61
C GLN A 30 8.85 18.41 -5.11
N PRO A 31 9.23 18.92 -6.30
CA PRO A 31 8.66 20.16 -6.82
C PRO A 31 7.16 20.06 -7.10
N ARG A 32 6.68 18.91 -7.59
CA ARG A 32 5.24 18.69 -7.82
C ARG A 32 4.45 18.66 -6.52
N ILE A 33 4.94 17.94 -5.51
CA ILE A 33 4.29 17.85 -4.20
C ILE A 33 4.24 19.24 -3.55
N ALA A 34 5.35 19.97 -3.56
CA ALA A 34 5.41 21.33 -3.03
C ALA A 34 4.42 22.26 -3.75
N LYS A 35 4.36 22.20 -5.08
CA LYS A 35 3.40 22.97 -5.89
C LYS A 35 1.95 22.59 -5.55
N ALA A 36 1.63 21.31 -5.44
CA ALA A 36 0.28 20.82 -5.10
C ALA A 36 -0.17 21.28 -3.71
N CYS A 37 0.76 21.40 -2.76
CA CYS A 37 0.48 21.88 -1.40
C CYS A 37 0.52 23.41 -1.26
N GLY A 38 0.87 24.16 -2.32
CA GLY A 38 1.13 25.61 -2.22
C GLY A 38 2.34 25.97 -1.35
N LEU A 39 3.30 25.04 -1.20
CA LEU A 39 4.49 25.19 -0.37
C LEU A 39 5.72 25.53 -1.20
N ARG A 40 6.68 26.24 -0.58
CA ARG A 40 8.05 26.33 -1.10
C ARG A 40 8.76 24.99 -0.94
N GLN A 41 9.65 24.66 -1.86
CA GLN A 41 10.39 23.38 -1.86
C GLN A 41 11.18 23.15 -0.55
N SER A 42 11.71 24.21 0.07
CA SER A 42 12.43 24.14 1.36
C SER A 42 11.57 23.61 2.52
N HIS A 43 10.25 23.79 2.49
CA HIS A 43 9.36 23.22 3.51
C HIS A 43 9.22 21.70 3.37
N LEU A 44 9.34 21.17 2.16
CA LEU A 44 9.25 19.73 1.95
C LEU A 44 10.47 19.01 2.54
N THR A 45 11.67 19.56 2.31
CA THR A 45 12.92 19.04 2.90
C THR A 45 12.93 19.13 4.43
N TYR A 46 12.24 20.11 5.02
CA TYR A 46 12.10 20.21 6.48
C TYR A 46 11.28 19.06 7.07
N TYR A 47 10.16 18.68 6.42
CA TYR A 47 9.30 17.59 6.89
C TYR A 47 9.80 16.20 6.51
N PHE A 48 10.48 16.10 5.36
CA PHE A 48 11.00 14.85 4.82
C PHE A 48 12.43 15.08 4.30
N PRO A 49 13.42 15.06 5.22
CA PRO A 49 14.82 15.33 4.87
C PRO A 49 15.37 14.31 3.87
N ARG A 50 14.97 13.05 4.01
CA ARG A 50 15.33 11.97 3.10
C ARG A 50 14.11 11.56 2.29
N LYS A 51 14.35 11.21 1.03
CA LYS A 51 13.33 10.68 0.13
C LYS A 51 12.64 9.45 0.75
N ALA A 52 13.42 8.61 1.42
CA ALA A 52 12.94 7.41 2.09
C ALA A 52 11.96 7.69 3.25
N ASP A 53 12.14 8.79 3.99
CA ASP A 53 11.20 9.21 5.05
C ASP A 53 9.82 9.55 4.48
N LEU A 54 9.79 10.17 3.29
CA LEU A 54 8.54 10.45 2.56
C LEU A 54 7.87 9.14 2.08
N TYR A 55 8.65 8.19 1.56
CA TYR A 55 8.11 6.90 1.09
C TYR A 55 7.46 6.09 2.21
N ILE A 56 8.09 6.03 3.39
CA ILE A 56 7.53 5.34 4.55
C ILE A 56 6.24 6.01 5.00
N ALA A 57 6.25 7.33 5.15
CA ALA A 57 5.05 8.06 5.55
C ALA A 57 3.92 7.94 4.52
N LEU A 58 4.24 7.88 3.22
CA LEU A 58 3.28 7.62 2.15
C LEU A 58 2.70 6.21 2.22
N LEU A 59 3.51 5.23 2.58
CA LEU A 59 3.10 3.85 2.72
C LEU A 59 2.09 3.69 3.88
N GLU A 60 2.39 4.29 5.03
CA GLU A 60 1.47 4.36 6.17
C GLU A 60 0.18 5.11 5.83
N ALA A 61 0.28 6.27 5.16
CA ALA A 61 -0.89 7.05 4.76
C ALA A 61 -1.76 6.33 3.72
N SER A 62 -1.15 5.59 2.79
CA SER A 62 -1.86 4.76 1.81
C SER A 62 -2.68 3.67 2.49
N HIS A 63 -2.12 3.06 3.55
CA HIS A 63 -2.83 2.08 4.39
C HIS A 63 -4.01 2.71 5.11
N MET A 64 -3.81 3.80 5.83
CA MET A 64 -4.90 4.50 6.52
C MET A 64 -6.01 4.94 5.54
N ARG A 65 -5.65 5.42 4.35
CA ARG A 65 -6.61 5.79 3.30
C ARG A 65 -7.35 4.56 2.75
N ALA A 66 -6.67 3.43 2.60
CA ALA A 66 -7.28 2.18 2.17
C ALA A 66 -8.22 1.60 3.24
N GLU A 67 -7.81 1.64 4.52
CA GLU A 67 -8.62 1.24 5.67
C GLU A 67 -9.85 2.14 5.82
N ALA A 68 -9.70 3.47 5.73
CA ALA A 68 -10.82 4.41 5.77
C ALA A 68 -11.81 4.19 4.61
N LYS A 69 -11.31 3.86 3.41
CA LYS A 69 -12.14 3.43 2.28
C LYS A 69 -12.81 2.07 2.58
N ALA A 70 -12.15 1.14 3.27
CA ALA A 70 -12.68 -0.17 3.62
C ALA A 70 -13.75 -0.15 4.73
N VAL A 71 -13.63 0.76 5.71
CA VAL A 71 -14.63 1.03 6.76
C VAL A 71 -16.00 1.41 6.13
N ARG A 72 -16.01 1.90 4.89
CA ARG A 72 -17.23 1.98 4.05
C ARG A 72 -17.57 0.60 3.46
N LYS A 73 -17.90 -0.40 4.29
CA LYS A 73 -18.45 -1.73 3.90
C LYS A 73 -17.79 -2.38 2.67
N VAL A 74 -16.47 -2.26 2.47
CA VAL A 74 -15.80 -3.00 1.39
C VAL A 74 -15.42 -4.38 1.96
N PRO A 75 -15.88 -5.49 1.38
CA PRO A 75 -15.43 -6.82 1.80
C PRO A 75 -13.90 -6.92 1.71
N LEU A 76 -13.25 -7.62 2.65
CA LEU A 76 -11.79 -7.83 2.65
C LEU A 76 -11.30 -8.31 1.28
N GLU A 77 -12.07 -9.19 0.62
CA GLU A 77 -11.78 -9.64 -0.74
C GLU A 77 -11.60 -8.50 -1.74
N GLY A 78 -12.49 -7.51 -1.73
CA GLY A 78 -12.44 -6.36 -2.63
C GLY A 78 -11.21 -5.50 -2.37
N LEU A 79 -10.84 -5.33 -1.09
CA LEU A 79 -9.63 -4.63 -0.69
C LEU A 79 -8.37 -5.36 -1.19
N LEU A 80 -8.28 -6.68 -0.99
CA LEU A 80 -7.13 -7.47 -1.44
C LEU A 80 -7.00 -7.49 -2.96
N VAL A 81 -8.14 -7.57 -3.68
CA VAL A 81 -8.12 -7.49 -5.14
C VAL A 81 -7.60 -6.12 -5.60
N ALA A 82 -8.09 -5.04 -5.02
CA ALA A 82 -7.58 -3.71 -5.34
C ALA A 82 -6.08 -3.61 -5.02
N LEU A 83 -5.66 -4.09 -3.85
CA LEU A 83 -4.27 -4.02 -3.41
C LEU A 83 -3.29 -4.74 -4.33
N PHE A 84 -3.62 -5.95 -4.79
CA PHE A 84 -2.70 -6.80 -5.55
C PHE A 84 -2.82 -6.70 -7.08
N PHE A 85 -4.00 -6.34 -7.60
CA PHE A 85 -4.23 -6.32 -9.06
C PHE A 85 -4.25 -4.91 -9.66
N ASP A 86 -4.27 -3.86 -8.85
CA ASP A 86 -4.08 -2.49 -9.34
C ASP A 86 -2.60 -2.27 -9.71
N PRO A 87 -2.29 -2.03 -11.01
CA PRO A 87 -0.93 -1.82 -11.47
C PRO A 87 -0.21 -0.66 -10.79
N GLU A 88 -0.92 0.42 -10.44
CA GLU A 88 -0.28 1.57 -9.80
C GLU A 88 0.07 1.29 -8.35
N ARG A 89 -0.77 0.52 -7.63
CA ARG A 89 -0.46 0.07 -6.27
C ARG A 89 0.75 -0.86 -6.24
N MET A 90 0.83 -1.80 -7.19
CA MET A 90 2.00 -2.69 -7.28
C MET A 90 3.27 -1.92 -7.63
N ARG A 91 3.21 -0.95 -8.56
CA ARG A 91 4.36 -0.09 -8.88
C ARG A 91 4.80 0.77 -7.71
N PHE A 92 3.85 1.30 -6.94
CA PHE A 92 4.13 2.06 -5.72
C PHE A 92 4.87 1.20 -4.69
N PHE A 93 4.37 -0.02 -4.41
CA PHE A 93 5.02 -0.97 -3.52
C PHE A 93 6.46 -1.31 -3.98
N LEU A 94 6.64 -1.64 -5.26
CA LEU A 94 7.98 -1.95 -5.80
C LEU A 94 8.93 -0.74 -5.73
N SER A 95 8.41 0.47 -5.94
CA SER A 95 9.20 1.71 -5.85
C SER A 95 9.69 1.93 -4.42
N ILE A 96 8.87 1.65 -3.41
CA ILE A 96 9.31 1.71 -2.01
C ILE A 96 10.42 0.68 -1.75
N ILE A 97 10.25 -0.57 -2.19
CA ILE A 97 11.29 -1.60 -2.02
C ILE A 97 12.60 -1.17 -2.67
N LEU A 98 12.57 -0.62 -3.88
CA LEU A 98 13.78 -0.20 -4.60
C LEU A 98 14.45 1.02 -3.98
N GLU A 99 13.68 1.95 -3.42
CA GLU A 99 14.22 3.19 -2.85
C GLU A 99 14.70 3.02 -1.41
N VAL A 100 14.14 2.06 -0.68
CA VAL A 100 14.35 1.86 0.75
C VAL A 100 15.14 0.57 1.05
N GLY A 101 15.14 -0.41 0.14
CA GLY A 101 15.62 -1.77 0.39
C GLY A 101 17.08 -1.90 0.84
N ASP A 102 17.92 -0.93 0.48
CA ASP A 102 19.35 -0.92 0.84
C ASP A 102 19.67 -0.09 2.10
N ASP A 103 18.69 0.59 2.70
CA ASP A 103 18.86 1.37 3.92
C ASP A 103 18.59 0.51 5.18
N PRO A 104 19.63 0.13 5.95
CA PRO A 104 19.48 -0.74 7.10
C PRO A 104 18.61 -0.15 8.21
N ASP A 105 18.49 1.19 8.30
CA ASP A 105 17.65 1.85 9.30
C ASP A 105 16.17 1.73 8.96
N LEU A 106 15.85 1.47 7.70
CA LEU A 106 14.48 1.45 7.17
C LEU A 106 13.97 0.05 6.86
N GLN A 107 14.86 -0.93 6.72
CA GLN A 107 14.49 -2.34 6.58
C GLN A 107 13.54 -2.83 7.70
N PRO A 108 13.72 -2.51 8.99
CA PRO A 108 12.79 -2.92 10.04
C PRO A 108 11.37 -2.39 9.82
N ILE A 109 11.24 -1.14 9.35
CA ILE A 109 9.95 -0.50 9.09
C ILE A 109 9.25 -1.18 7.91
N LEU A 110 9.99 -1.51 6.85
CA LEU A 110 9.45 -2.29 5.73
C LEU A 110 8.99 -3.70 6.16
N GLN A 111 9.76 -4.36 7.02
CA GLN A 111 9.39 -5.67 7.55
C GLN A 111 8.12 -5.60 8.40
N GLU A 112 8.04 -4.63 9.31
CA GLU A 112 6.87 -4.40 10.15
C GLU A 112 5.62 -4.11 9.30
N HIS A 113 5.77 -3.25 8.30
CA HIS A 113 4.72 -2.96 7.35
C HIS A 113 4.25 -4.21 6.59
N GLY A 114 5.20 -5.02 6.09
CA GLY A 114 4.90 -6.28 5.42
C GLY A 114 4.11 -7.25 6.31
N LYS A 115 4.49 -7.33 7.60
CA LYS A 115 3.80 -8.15 8.60
C LYS A 115 2.41 -7.63 8.95
N GLY A 116 2.22 -6.30 9.00
CA GLY A 116 0.94 -5.68 9.36
C GLY A 116 -0.22 -6.16 8.49
N LEU A 117 0.00 -6.29 7.17
CA LEU A 117 -1.00 -6.84 6.25
C LEU A 117 -1.32 -8.31 6.56
N CYS A 118 -0.31 -9.14 6.80
CA CYS A 118 -0.50 -10.56 7.15
C CYS A 118 -1.30 -10.70 8.45
N VAL A 119 -0.95 -9.92 9.49
CA VAL A 119 -1.66 -9.90 10.77
C VAL A 119 -3.12 -9.49 10.58
N ALA A 120 -3.39 -8.45 9.80
CA ALA A 120 -4.76 -7.99 9.54
C ALA A 120 -5.60 -9.06 8.83
N ILE A 121 -5.03 -9.74 7.82
CA ILE A 121 -5.70 -10.85 7.11
C ILE A 121 -5.91 -12.03 8.07
N ALA A 122 -4.90 -12.42 8.84
CA ALA A 122 -4.98 -13.54 9.76
C ALA A 122 -6.08 -13.35 10.80
N ARG A 123 -6.12 -12.18 11.46
CA ARG A 123 -7.17 -11.83 12.43
C ARG A 123 -8.56 -11.86 11.81
N HIS A 124 -8.72 -11.33 10.60
CA HIS A 124 -10.00 -11.37 9.90
C HIS A 124 -10.47 -12.80 9.60
N LEU A 125 -9.54 -13.72 9.36
CA LEU A 125 -9.81 -15.14 9.09
C LEU A 125 -9.85 -16.00 10.36
N GLY A 126 -9.70 -15.43 11.55
CA GLY A 126 -9.63 -16.17 12.81
C GLY A 126 -8.38 -17.06 12.93
N ARG A 127 -7.28 -16.65 12.28
CA ARG A 127 -5.99 -17.34 12.29
C ARG A 127 -4.99 -16.66 13.24
N PRO A 128 -3.93 -17.36 13.69
CA PRO A 128 -2.85 -16.75 14.46
C PRO A 128 -2.16 -15.59 13.71
N ASP A 129 -1.72 -14.56 14.44
CA ASP A 129 -1.05 -13.38 13.85
C ASP A 129 0.19 -13.72 13.00
N ASN A 130 0.83 -14.86 13.28
CA ASN A 130 1.99 -15.40 12.58
C ASN A 130 1.67 -16.66 11.74
N ASP A 131 0.43 -16.82 11.26
CA ASP A 131 0.04 -17.97 10.44
C ASP A 131 0.88 -18.02 9.14
N PRO A 132 1.70 -19.07 8.93
CA PRO A 132 2.59 -19.17 7.77
C PRO A 132 1.83 -19.35 6.44
N ASP A 133 0.59 -19.86 6.47
CA ASP A 133 -0.25 -19.98 5.28
C ASP A 133 -0.73 -18.61 4.81
N VAL A 134 -1.00 -17.68 5.76
CA VAL A 134 -1.35 -16.29 5.44
C VAL A 134 -0.16 -15.55 4.84
N GLU A 135 1.03 -15.73 5.41
CA GLU A 135 2.25 -15.13 4.87
C GLU A 135 2.54 -15.66 3.46
N SER A 136 2.46 -16.98 3.26
CA SER A 136 2.66 -17.63 1.96
C SER A 136 1.63 -17.17 0.92
N PHE A 137 0.37 -17.02 1.33
CA PHE A 137 -0.68 -16.46 0.49
C PHE A 137 -0.35 -15.02 0.04
N VAL A 138 0.04 -14.13 0.97
CA VAL A 138 0.38 -12.73 0.63
C VAL A 138 1.58 -12.67 -0.31
N ASN A 139 2.61 -13.49 -0.06
CA ASN A 139 3.80 -13.56 -0.91
C ASN A 139 3.44 -14.03 -2.33
N GLU A 140 2.60 -15.06 -2.45
CA GLU A 140 2.13 -15.50 -3.76
C GLU A 140 1.28 -14.45 -4.47
N MET A 141 0.38 -13.76 -3.75
CA MET A 141 -0.44 -12.68 -4.31
C MET A 141 0.40 -11.51 -4.82
N ARG A 142 1.50 -11.17 -4.14
CA ARG A 142 2.49 -10.19 -4.64
C ARG A 142 3.13 -10.67 -5.94
N GLY A 143 3.55 -11.93 -6.01
CA GLY A 143 4.11 -12.54 -7.23
C GLY A 143 3.12 -12.51 -8.41
N VAL A 144 1.84 -12.79 -8.15
CA VAL A 144 0.77 -12.66 -9.15
C VAL A 144 0.62 -11.21 -9.62
N GLY A 145 0.66 -10.23 -8.72
CA GLY A 145 0.59 -8.82 -9.09
C GLY A 145 1.79 -8.35 -9.91
N VAL A 146 3.00 -8.80 -9.59
CA VAL A 146 4.20 -8.55 -10.42
C VAL A 146 4.06 -9.18 -11.81
N THR A 147 3.57 -10.41 -11.88
CA THR A 147 3.30 -11.08 -13.16
C THR A 147 2.26 -10.33 -13.99
N ASN A 148 1.23 -9.77 -13.33
CA ASN A 148 0.23 -8.93 -13.98
C ASN A 148 0.82 -7.64 -14.57
N LEU A 149 1.83 -7.03 -13.93
CA LEU A 149 2.56 -5.87 -14.49
C LEU A 149 3.35 -6.21 -15.76
N MET A 150 3.84 -7.44 -15.88
CA MET A 150 4.58 -7.91 -17.05
C MET A 150 3.69 -8.36 -18.21
N SER A 151 2.39 -8.55 -17.95
CA SER A 151 1.44 -9.08 -18.94
C SER A 151 0.92 -7.98 -19.87
N VAL A 152 0.81 -8.31 -21.16
CA VAL A 152 0.15 -7.45 -22.17
C VAL A 152 -1.36 -7.38 -21.95
N LYS A 153 -1.96 -8.40 -21.31
CA LYS A 153 -3.38 -8.43 -20.96
C LYS A 153 -3.53 -8.49 -19.44
N PRO A 154 -4.13 -7.47 -18.79
CA PRO A 154 -4.33 -7.49 -17.36
C PRO A 154 -5.28 -8.63 -16.95
N VAL A 155 -5.12 -9.12 -15.73
CA VAL A 155 -5.99 -10.13 -15.14
C VAL A 155 -7.43 -9.61 -15.11
N LYS A 156 -8.31 -10.24 -15.90
CA LYS A 156 -9.72 -9.82 -16.04
C LYS A 156 -10.59 -10.17 -14.83
N ASN A 157 -10.19 -11.13 -13.99
CA ASN A 157 -10.96 -11.60 -12.84
C ASN A 157 -10.07 -11.82 -11.61
N GLY A 158 -9.58 -10.72 -11.03
CA GLY A 158 -8.69 -10.74 -9.87
C GLY A 158 -9.29 -11.45 -8.65
N ALA A 159 -10.60 -11.33 -8.44
CA ALA A 159 -11.29 -12.02 -7.34
C ALA A 159 -11.23 -13.55 -7.46
N ALA A 160 -11.46 -14.10 -8.66
CA ALA A 160 -11.36 -15.54 -8.88
C ALA A 160 -9.93 -16.06 -8.70
N VAL A 161 -8.94 -15.31 -9.20
CA VAL A 161 -7.52 -15.65 -9.00
C VAL A 161 -7.15 -15.63 -7.52
N MET A 162 -7.52 -14.56 -6.80
CA MET A 162 -7.27 -14.43 -5.37
C MET A 162 -7.89 -15.59 -4.59
N ARG A 163 -9.16 -15.94 -4.83
CA ARG A 163 -9.81 -17.08 -4.15
C ARG A 163 -9.14 -18.41 -4.47
N LYS A 164 -8.68 -18.61 -5.71
CA LYS A 164 -7.94 -19.83 -6.10
C LYS A 164 -6.58 -19.92 -5.39
N VAL A 165 -5.89 -18.79 -5.20
CA VAL A 165 -4.65 -18.73 -4.43
C VAL A 165 -4.96 -19.01 -2.95
N ALA A 166 -5.93 -18.32 -2.36
CA ALA A 166 -6.37 -18.51 -0.98
C ALA A 166 -6.70 -19.98 -0.67
N ALA A 167 -7.47 -20.65 -1.54
CA ALA A 167 -7.84 -22.04 -1.36
C ALA A 167 -6.64 -23.00 -1.33
N ARG A 168 -5.56 -22.70 -2.07
CA ARG A 168 -4.32 -23.51 -2.04
C ARG A 168 -3.57 -23.40 -0.71
N HIS A 169 -3.74 -22.28 -0.01
CA HIS A 169 -3.20 -22.03 1.33
C HIS A 169 -4.23 -22.35 2.44
N GLY A 170 -5.33 -23.05 2.12
CA GLY A 170 -6.35 -23.40 3.12
C GLY A 170 -7.13 -22.20 3.68
N LEU A 171 -7.05 -21.03 3.03
CA LEU A 171 -7.75 -19.82 3.41
C LEU A 171 -9.10 -19.74 2.70
N LYS A 172 -10.14 -19.37 3.44
CA LYS A 172 -11.50 -19.21 2.91
C LYS A 172 -11.95 -17.77 3.11
N PHE A 173 -12.13 -17.08 2.00
CA PHE A 173 -12.78 -15.78 1.95
C PHE A 173 -14.21 -15.99 1.43
N GLY A 174 -15.20 -15.36 2.07
CA GLY A 174 -16.60 -15.56 1.73
C GLY A 174 -17.23 -16.75 2.44
N GLY A 175 -17.37 -16.65 3.75
CA GLY A 175 -18.29 -17.43 4.58
C GLY A 175 -18.94 -16.46 5.57
N LYS A 176 -20.24 -16.62 5.80
CA LYS A 176 -20.93 -15.94 6.91
C LYS A 176 -20.31 -16.34 8.24
#